data_AF-A0A3P7QNE4-F1
#
_entry.id   AF-A0A3P7QNE4-F1
#
_cell.length_a   1.000
_cell.length_b   1.000
_cell.length_c   1.000
_cell.angle_alpha   90.00
_cell.angle_beta   90.00
_cell.angle_gamma   90.00
#
_symmetry.space_group_name_H-M   'P 1'
#
loop_
_entity.id
_entity.type
_entity.pdbx_description
1 polymer ?
#
loop_
_entity_poly.entity_id
_entity_poly.type
_entity_poly.pdbx_seq_one_letter_code
_entity_poly.pdbx_strand_id
1 'polypeptide(L)'
;MKSSAVVCLLHSLYNRLPPDALLLASFSLKTKAFRAMDSKADFVIDVNPIGLGFGKDVNGKMKITVWRTDTTPTVTELLYTIGDRSIKCFYPGAKSFMAM
;
A
#
# COMPACT_ATOMS: atom_id res chain seq x y z
N MET A 1 5.51 -20.69 12.33
CA MET A 1 5.55 -20.85 10.86
C MET A 1 6.91 -20.45 10.34
N LYS A 2 7.62 -21.30 9.59
CA LYS A 2 8.87 -20.91 8.93
C LYS A 2 8.57 -19.83 7.87
N SER A 3 9.35 -18.76 7.81
CA SER A 3 9.13 -17.66 6.85
C SER A 3 9.09 -18.12 5.39
N SER A 4 9.77 -19.23 5.06
CA SER A 4 9.73 -19.85 3.74
C SER A 4 8.33 -20.35 3.36
N ALA A 5 7.54 -20.87 4.31
CA ALA A 5 6.22 -21.41 4.03
C ALA A 5 5.23 -20.32 3.54
N VAL A 6 5.29 -19.12 4.12
CA VAL A 6 4.45 -17.98 3.71
C VAL A 6 4.79 -17.54 2.29
N VAL A 7 6.09 -17.42 1.98
CA VAL A 7 6.56 -17.02 0.65
C VAL A 7 6.16 -18.07 -0.39
N CYS A 8 6.34 -19.36 -0.08
CA CYS A 8 5.93 -20.45 -0.97
C CYS A 8 4.41 -20.47 -1.22
N LEU A 9 3.61 -20.21 -0.18
CA LEU A 9 2.16 -20.13 -0.31
C LEU A 9 1.74 -18.97 -1.21
N LEU A 10 2.24 -17.76 -0.95
CA LEU A 10 1.91 -16.58 -1.75
C LEU A 10 2.34 -16.73 -3.21
N HIS A 11 3.54 -17.29 -3.44
CA HIS A 11 4.01 -17.60 -4.79
C HIS A 11 3.12 -18.61 -5.51
N SER A 12 2.68 -19.66 -4.80
CA SER A 12 1.80 -20.68 -5.37
C SER A 12 0.40 -20.12 -5.67
N LEU A 13 -0.10 -19.21 -4.83
CA LEU A 13 -1.37 -18.52 -5.06
C LEU A 13 -1.27 -17.61 -6.27
N TYR A 14 -0.23 -16.78 -6.35
CA TYR A 14 -0.01 -15.85 -7.46
C TYR A 14 0.03 -16.56 -8.81
N ASN A 15 0.79 -17.66 -8.92
CA ASN A 15 0.90 -18.41 -10.18
C ASN A 15 -0.37 -19.19 -10.58
N ARG A 16 -1.37 -19.29 -9.70
CA ARG A 16 -2.65 -19.95 -9.97
C ARG A 16 -3.78 -18.96 -10.24
N LEU A 17 -3.49 -17.65 -10.21
CA LEU A 17 -4.48 -16.62 -10.50
C LEU A 17 -4.85 -16.67 -11.99
N PRO A 18 -6.16 -16.69 -12.33
CA PRO A 18 -6.58 -16.46 -13.71
C PRO A 18 -6.22 -15.03 -14.17
N PRO A 19 -6.26 -14.74 -15.48
CA PRO A 19 -5.77 -13.49 -16.08
C PRO A 19 -6.36 -12.17 -15.55
N ASP A 20 -7.45 -12.20 -14.78
CA ASP A 20 -8.10 -11.02 -14.19
C ASP A 20 -8.26 -11.11 -12.67
N ALA A 21 -7.61 -12.07 -12.01
CA ALA A 21 -7.73 -12.22 -10.57
C ALA A 21 -6.82 -11.29 -9.79
N LEU A 22 -7.34 -10.81 -8.66
CA LEU A 22 -6.63 -9.94 -7.73
C LEU A 22 -6.24 -10.72 -6.47
N LEU A 23 -4.94 -10.72 -6.16
CA LEU A 23 -4.44 -11.23 -4.87
C LEU A 23 -4.04 -10.06 -3.97
N LEU A 24 -4.77 -9.89 -2.88
CA LEU A 24 -4.46 -8.91 -1.84
C LEU A 24 -3.81 -9.61 -0.65
N ALA A 25 -2.63 -9.11 -0.25
CA ALA A 25 -1.94 -9.54 0.96
C ALA A 25 -1.64 -8.31 1.83
N SER A 26 -2.08 -8.35 3.09
CA SER A 26 -1.83 -7.28 4.06
C SER A 26 -0.78 -7.73 5.06
N PHE A 27 0.18 -6.84 5.34
CA PHE A 27 1.23 -7.05 6.33
C PHE A 27 1.28 -5.85 7.27
N SER A 28 1.15 -6.09 8.58
CA SER A 28 1.32 -5.03 9.59
C SER A 28 2.76 -4.54 9.72
N LEU A 29 3.74 -5.35 9.27
CA LEU A 29 5.17 -5.07 9.35
C LEU A 29 5.90 -5.54 8.09
N LYS A 30 6.96 -4.83 7.69
CA LYS A 30 7.85 -5.22 6.57
C LYS A 30 8.75 -6.40 6.95
N THR A 31 8.17 -7.60 7.00
CA THR A 31 8.88 -8.84 7.31
C THR A 31 9.76 -9.34 6.15
N LYS A 32 10.57 -10.39 6.39
CA LYS A 32 11.32 -11.08 5.32
C LYS A 32 10.39 -11.62 4.23
N ALA A 33 9.18 -12.07 4.60
CA ALA A 33 8.20 -12.56 3.63
C ALA A 33 7.65 -11.43 2.75
N PHE A 34 7.36 -10.26 3.35
CA PHE A 34 7.00 -9.06 2.59
C PHE A 34 8.09 -8.70 1.57
N ARG A 35 9.35 -8.59 2.00
CA ARG A 35 10.47 -8.24 1.11
C ARG A 35 10.68 -9.23 -0.03
N ALA A 36 10.38 -10.51 0.18
CA ALA A 36 10.47 -11.53 -0.86
C ALA A 36 9.33 -11.44 -1.90
N MET A 37 8.22 -10.79 -1.55
CA MET A 37 7.06 -10.59 -2.42
C MET A 37 7.03 -9.20 -3.06
N ASP A 38 7.65 -8.20 -2.45
CA ASP A 38 7.73 -6.81 -2.90
C ASP A 38 8.15 -6.69 -4.38
N SER A 39 9.16 -7.46 -4.80
CA SER A 39 9.64 -7.47 -6.19
C SER A 39 8.78 -8.26 -7.17
N LYS A 40 7.77 -8.99 -6.69
CA LYS A 40 6.84 -9.79 -7.52
C LYS A 40 5.43 -9.21 -7.56
N ALA A 41 5.16 -8.19 -6.74
CA ALA A 41 3.85 -7.57 -6.67
C ALA A 41 3.71 -6.51 -7.76
N ASP A 42 2.58 -6.52 -8.46
CA ASP A 42 2.26 -5.52 -9.48
C ASP A 42 2.15 -4.11 -8.88
N PHE A 43 1.71 -4.02 -7.61
CA PHE A 43 1.70 -2.78 -6.85
C PHE A 43 1.84 -3.03 -5.35
N VAL A 44 2.37 -2.03 -4.64
CA VAL A 44 2.61 -2.04 -3.21
C VAL A 44 2.10 -0.74 -2.61
N ILE A 45 1.24 -0.85 -1.60
CA ILE A 45 0.64 0.30 -0.90
C ILE A 45 1.18 0.32 0.52
N ASP A 46 2.06 1.29 0.81
CA ASP A 46 2.60 1.56 2.13
C ASP A 46 1.73 2.62 2.84
N VAL A 47 1.08 2.23 3.94
CA VAL A 47 0.27 3.14 4.77
C VAL A 47 1.05 3.47 6.04
N ASN A 48 1.45 4.73 6.19
CA ASN A 48 2.21 5.21 7.34
C ASN A 48 1.38 6.24 8.12
N PRO A 49 0.88 5.90 9.33
CA PRO A 49 0.20 6.86 10.16
C PRO A 49 1.16 7.98 10.56
N ILE A 50 0.73 9.23 10.47
CA ILE A 50 1.47 10.36 11.03
C ILE A 50 0.98 10.50 12.47
N GLY A 51 1.90 10.40 13.45
CA GLY A 51 1.54 10.43 14.87
C GLY A 51 0.68 11.63 15.29
N LEU A 52 -0.05 11.46 16.40
CA LEU A 52 -0.97 12.43 16.97
C LEU A 52 -0.27 13.76 17.30
N GLY A 53 -0.84 14.86 16.85
CA GLY A 53 -0.48 16.22 17.25
C GLY A 53 -1.71 17.11 17.04
N PHE A 54 -1.91 18.09 17.91
CA PHE A 54 -3.03 19.03 17.79
C PHE A 54 -2.99 19.74 16.41
N GLY A 55 -4.14 19.82 15.74
CA GLY A 55 -4.29 20.56 14.48
C GLY A 55 -3.82 19.83 13.21
N LYS A 56 -3.80 18.49 13.18
CA LYS A 56 -3.55 17.73 11.95
C LYS A 56 -4.87 17.35 11.27
N ASP A 57 -5.05 17.82 10.04
CA ASP A 57 -6.23 17.52 9.21
C ASP A 57 -6.18 16.12 8.54
N VAL A 58 -5.14 15.33 8.86
CA VAL A 58 -4.78 14.10 8.14
C VAL A 58 -4.38 13.00 9.11
N ASN A 59 -4.77 11.75 8.82
CA ASN A 59 -4.43 10.58 9.63
C ASN A 59 -3.06 9.98 9.26
N GLY A 60 -2.61 10.15 8.01
CA GLY A 60 -1.29 9.66 7.63
C GLY A 60 -0.90 9.91 6.18
N LYS A 61 0.20 9.24 5.77
CA LYS A 61 0.70 9.19 4.40
C LYS A 61 0.45 7.82 3.79
N MET A 62 0.15 7.79 2.52
CA MET A 62 0.06 6.60 1.70
C MET A 62 1.06 6.72 0.57
N LYS A 63 1.87 5.69 0.35
CA LYS A 63 2.78 5.61 -0.79
C LYS A 63 2.38 4.41 -1.64
N ILE A 64 2.03 4.67 -2.89
CA ILE A 64 1.66 3.64 -3.87
C ILE A 64 2.84 3.50 -4.81
N THR A 65 3.39 2.29 -4.88
CA THR A 65 4.46 1.91 -5.82
C THR A 65 3.86 0.95 -6.82
N VAL A 66 3.90 1.27 -8.10
CA VAL A 66 3.39 0.40 -9.19
C VAL A 66 4.56 -0.08 -10.02
N TRP A 67 4.74 -1.40 -10.04
CA TRP A 67 5.73 -2.08 -10.86
C TRP A 67 5.05 -2.49 -12.16
N ARG A 68 5.18 -1.66 -13.19
CA ARG A 68 4.83 -2.05 -14.56
C ARG A 68 5.95 -2.93 -15.13
N THR A 69 5.79 -3.43 -16.36
CA THR A 69 6.86 -4.12 -17.12
C THR A 69 8.16 -3.33 -17.28
N ASP A 70 8.20 -2.09 -16.80
CA ASP A 70 9.31 -1.16 -16.88
C ASP A 70 10.29 -1.38 -15.70
N THR A 71 11.56 -1.05 -15.91
CA THR A 71 12.62 -1.22 -14.89
C THR A 71 12.53 -0.21 -13.75
N THR A 72 11.71 0.84 -13.88
CA THR A 72 11.54 1.88 -12.86
C THR A 72 10.08 1.94 -12.40
N PRO A 73 9.80 1.75 -11.10
CA PRO A 73 8.43 1.80 -10.61
C PRO A 73 7.89 3.23 -10.62
N THR A 74 6.59 3.37 -10.90
CA THR A 74 5.90 4.65 -10.68
C THR A 74 5.56 4.77 -9.21
N VAL A 75 5.93 5.88 -8.59
CA VAL A 75 5.66 6.16 -7.17
C VAL A 75 4.67 7.32 -7.06
N THR A 76 3.59 7.12 -6.32
CA THR A 76 2.61 8.16 -5.98
C THR A 76 2.54 8.31 -4.47
N GLU A 77 2.77 9.52 -3.98
CA GLU A 77 2.64 9.85 -2.56
C GLU A 77 1.35 10.64 -2.32
N LEU A 78 0.58 10.17 -1.34
CA LEU A 78 -0.70 10.72 -0.95
C LEU A 78 -0.71 10.92 0.56
N LEU A 79 -1.58 11.80 1.02
CA LEU A 79 -2.03 11.91 2.40
C LEU A 79 -3.42 11.28 2.48
N TYR A 80 -3.80 10.75 3.64
CA TYR A 80 -5.13 10.19 3.84
C TYR A 80 -5.78 10.64 5.14
N THR A 81 -7.10 10.73 5.13
CA THR A 81 -7.96 11.00 6.28
C THR A 81 -9.02 9.91 6.37
N ILE A 82 -9.21 9.38 7.57
CA ILE A 82 -10.21 8.38 7.91
C ILE A 82 -11.42 9.13 8.47
N GLY A 83 -12.53 9.11 7.76
CA GLY A 83 -13.84 9.49 8.29
C GLY A 83 -14.63 8.27 8.74
N ASP A 84 -15.84 8.50 9.25
CA ASP A 84 -16.67 7.44 9.87
C ASP A 84 -16.95 6.25 8.95
N ARG A 85 -17.05 6.49 7.64
CA ARG A 85 -17.43 5.48 6.64
C ARG A 85 -16.58 5.51 5.37
N SER A 86 -15.51 6.30 5.35
CA SER A 86 -14.69 6.47 4.15
C SER A 86 -13.25 6.82 4.47
N ILE A 87 -12.35 6.46 3.56
CA ILE A 87 -10.96 6.92 3.55
C ILE A 87 -10.82 7.85 2.36
N LYS A 88 -10.40 9.09 2.59
CA LYS A 88 -10.14 10.08 1.54
C LYS A 88 -8.63 10.22 1.38
N CYS A 89 -8.14 10.15 0.13
CA CYS A 89 -6.73 10.34 -0.20
C CYS A 89 -6.53 11.61 -1.05
N PHE A 90 -5.43 12.32 -0.84
CA PHE A 90 -5.15 13.61 -1.47
C PHE A 90 -3.66 13.79 -1.74
N TYR A 91 -3.33 14.53 -2.80
CA TYR A 91 -1.94 14.85 -3.11
C TYR A 91 -1.40 15.89 -2.11
N PRO A 92 -0.17 15.70 -1.58
CA PRO A 92 0.48 16.72 -0.77
C PRO A 92 0.55 18.06 -1.52
N GLY A 93 0.13 19.15 -0.89
CA GLY A 93 0.17 20.49 -1.49
C GLY A 93 -0.95 20.80 -2.49
N ALA A 94 -1.83 19.85 -2.81
CA ALA A 94 -3.12 20.20 -3.39
C ALA A 94 -3.85 21.06 -2.36
N LYS A 95 -4.31 22.27 -2.75
CA LYS A 95 -5.08 23.16 -1.89
C LYS A 95 -6.28 22.39 -1.35
N SER A 96 -6.18 21.93 -0.10
CA SER A 96 -7.24 21.20 0.57
C SER A 96 -8.44 22.13 0.65
N PHE A 97 -9.54 21.67 0.05
CA PHE A 97 -10.83 22.31 0.03
C PHE A 97 -11.42 22.30 1.44
N MET A 98 -10.96 23.19 2.33
CA MET A 98 -11.75 23.59 3.49
C MET A 98 -12.86 24.53 3.00
N ALA A 99 -13.80 23.96 2.24
CA ALA A 99 -15.10 24.54 1.97
C ALA A 99 -16.14 23.43 2.18
N MET A 100 -16.47 23.20 3.44
CA MET A 100 -17.79 22.80 3.90
C MET A 100 -18.06 23.56 5.19
#